data_AF-A0A4P5SA00-F1
#
_entry.id   AF-A0A4P5SA00-F1
#
_cell.length_a   1.000
_cell.length_b   1.000
_cell.length_c   1.000
_cell.angle_alpha   90.00
_cell.angle_beta   90.00
_cell.angle_gamma   90.00
#
_symmetry.space_group_name_H-M   'P 1'
#
loop_
_entity.id
_entity.type
_entity.pdbx_description
1 polymer ?
#
loop_
_entity_poly.entity_id
_entity_poly.type
_entity_poly.pdbx_seq_one_letter_code
_entity_poly.pdbx_strand_id
1 'polypeptide(L)'
;MAFAVAATSWTLLPASAFAAPEPQPVTIAPLLKADVIIGADMWDTVPRIMSLTLNFTDIIGVPGADSKDEATAKAAVVAAGGAWSEIAAKACSTKPTQVSHTTAVSPEQYYGVTGLTGVHNTDVVQVQTSWPALPGTLDGSDFKVTLNDGTVAPAISAGVMPNFEYNERSVLILNGEFGNRLPKSDPAVKYPVKVEVVADATPLKLVGPHGRLVSAVGMTMTNDKTPYDTQPADPTLWTGPRVIAAKITHMSTLGEGGPEPVSKNLLPNDGISIFGKKAAEFRVRMLTVGGALSPNGVRGLYPADYRNYFRLVARDRKGKLIPLVNAGQEYLIDGQPITVVGLADLGKKAKTYDECYQEDSENQIDIILSGSAKAAKSIAFLDIPADGGGYLPLYNDGGPGKNPTPGVVYTAKSPRHTVSVMNGLVDPMRTTYNAG
;
A
#
# COMPACT_ATOMS: atom_id res chain seq x y z
N MET A 1 -3.70 -86.40 -32.86
CA MET A 1 -2.76 -85.30 -32.56
C MET A 1 -3.20 -84.10 -33.37
N ALA A 2 -3.93 -83.19 -32.73
CA ALA A 2 -4.39 -81.93 -33.32
C ALA A 2 -4.26 -80.86 -32.23
N PHE A 3 -3.49 -79.82 -32.53
CA PHE A 3 -3.23 -78.69 -31.63
C PHE A 3 -4.47 -77.81 -31.52
N ALA A 4 -4.96 -77.59 -30.30
CA ALA A 4 -5.99 -76.60 -30.01
C ALA A 4 -5.32 -75.27 -29.62
N VAL A 5 -5.58 -74.23 -30.41
CA VAL A 5 -5.11 -72.85 -30.17
C VAL A 5 -6.06 -72.20 -29.16
N ALA A 6 -5.54 -71.79 -28.01
CA ALA A 6 -6.27 -71.04 -27.00
C ALA A 6 -6.33 -69.56 -27.41
N ALA A 7 -7.55 -69.04 -27.62
CA ALA A 7 -7.80 -67.62 -27.85
C ALA A 7 -7.86 -66.88 -26.50
N THR A 8 -6.82 -66.11 -26.18
CA THR A 8 -6.81 -65.15 -25.08
C THR A 8 -7.64 -63.93 -25.44
N SER A 9 -8.78 -63.76 -24.78
CA SER A 9 -9.60 -62.54 -24.78
C SER A 9 -8.93 -61.45 -23.94
N TRP A 10 -8.51 -60.37 -24.59
CA TRP A 10 -8.04 -59.16 -23.92
C TRP A 10 -9.25 -58.30 -23.54
N THR A 11 -9.57 -58.22 -22.25
CA THR A 11 -10.48 -57.20 -21.71
C THR A 11 -9.75 -55.85 -21.72
N LEU A 12 -10.18 -54.95 -22.61
CA LEU A 12 -9.78 -53.54 -22.60
C LEU A 12 -10.25 -52.90 -21.28
N LEU A 13 -9.30 -52.49 -20.44
CA LEU A 13 -9.56 -51.57 -19.34
C LEU A 13 -10.04 -50.23 -19.92
N PRO A 14 -11.05 -49.57 -19.33
CA PRO A 14 -11.46 -48.25 -19.79
C PRO A 14 -10.27 -47.30 -19.60
N ALA A 15 -9.92 -46.58 -20.66
CA ALA A 15 -8.96 -45.50 -20.60
C ALA A 15 -9.38 -44.53 -19.51
N SER A 16 -8.55 -44.40 -18.46
CA SER A 16 -8.70 -43.32 -17.49
C SER A 16 -8.70 -42.01 -18.27
N ALA A 17 -9.84 -41.33 -18.29
CA ALA A 17 -9.92 -39.99 -18.82
C ALA A 17 -8.98 -39.13 -17.98
N PHE A 18 -7.82 -38.78 -18.52
CA PHE A 18 -7.05 -37.65 -18.03
C PHE A 18 -7.99 -36.45 -18.14
N ALA A 19 -8.53 -36.02 -17.00
CA ALA A 19 -9.21 -34.74 -16.92
C ALA A 19 -8.24 -33.70 -17.50
N ALA A 20 -8.70 -32.94 -18.49
CA ALA A 20 -7.96 -31.77 -18.93
C ALA A 20 -7.64 -30.93 -17.68
N PRO A 21 -6.41 -30.41 -17.52
CA PRO A 21 -6.11 -29.55 -16.39
C PRO A 21 -7.15 -28.43 -16.39
N GLU A 22 -7.77 -28.18 -15.23
CA GLU A 22 -8.64 -27.02 -15.07
C GLU A 22 -7.90 -25.79 -15.60
N PRO A 23 -8.55 -24.94 -16.41
CA PRO A 23 -7.91 -23.73 -16.90
C PRO A 23 -7.43 -22.93 -15.69
N GLN A 24 -6.12 -22.74 -15.61
CA GLN A 24 -5.52 -21.96 -14.54
C GLN A 24 -6.18 -20.58 -14.53
N PRO A 25 -6.52 -20.03 -13.35
CA PRO A 25 -7.08 -18.70 -13.28
C PRO A 25 -6.12 -17.70 -13.95
N VAL A 26 -6.67 -16.64 -14.53
CA VAL A 26 -5.85 -15.61 -15.17
C VAL A 26 -5.17 -14.77 -14.10
N THR A 27 -3.85 -14.63 -14.18
CA THR A 27 -3.05 -13.76 -13.29
C THR A 27 -2.52 -12.55 -14.05
N ILE A 28 -2.43 -11.40 -13.38
CA ILE A 28 -1.87 -10.16 -13.90
C ILE A 28 -0.40 -9.96 -13.48
N ALA A 29 0.19 -10.91 -12.75
CA ALA A 29 1.57 -10.83 -12.26
C ALA A 29 2.60 -10.46 -13.34
N PRO A 30 2.56 -11.01 -14.58
CA PRO A 30 3.49 -10.61 -15.63
C PRO A 30 3.42 -9.12 -16.00
N LEU A 31 2.22 -8.52 -15.93
CA LEU A 31 2.03 -7.10 -16.21
C LEU A 31 2.57 -6.23 -15.07
N LEU A 32 2.42 -6.68 -13.82
CA LEU A 32 2.95 -5.98 -12.65
C LEU A 32 4.49 -6.03 -12.59
N LYS A 33 5.09 -7.13 -13.06
CA LYS A 33 6.54 -7.31 -13.20
C LYS A 33 7.13 -6.67 -14.47
N ALA A 34 6.34 -6.02 -15.31
CA ALA A 34 6.87 -5.33 -16.48
C ALA A 34 7.73 -4.12 -16.07
N ASP A 35 8.88 -3.96 -16.72
CA ASP A 35 9.84 -2.89 -16.46
C ASP A 35 9.41 -1.54 -17.05
N VAL A 36 8.29 -1.03 -16.55
CA VAL A 36 7.67 0.24 -16.95
C VAL A 36 7.60 1.16 -15.74
N ILE A 37 8.37 2.23 -15.79
CA ILE A 37 8.42 3.31 -14.80
C ILE A 37 8.34 4.62 -15.57
N ILE A 38 7.37 5.47 -15.26
CA ILE A 38 7.11 6.69 -16.01
C ILE A 38 6.97 7.85 -15.03
N GLY A 39 7.95 8.74 -14.98
CA GLY A 39 7.89 9.92 -14.11
C GLY A 39 7.78 9.57 -12.63
N ALA A 40 8.35 8.45 -12.20
CA ALA A 40 8.25 8.00 -10.82
C ALA A 40 9.05 8.83 -9.84
N ASP A 41 8.46 9.09 -8.68
CA ASP A 41 9.06 9.92 -7.65
C ASP A 41 10.27 9.22 -6.99
N MET A 42 11.42 9.90 -7.00
CA MET A 42 12.55 9.61 -6.12
C MET A 42 12.42 10.44 -4.85
N TRP A 43 12.74 9.82 -3.73
CA TRP A 43 12.59 10.34 -2.36
C TRP A 43 13.91 10.71 -1.70
N ASP A 44 15.03 10.42 -2.38
CA ASP A 44 16.37 10.85 -1.99
C ASP A 44 17.26 10.98 -3.25
N THR A 45 18.38 11.68 -3.11
CA THR A 45 19.43 11.81 -4.13
C THR A 45 20.33 10.59 -4.23
N VAL A 46 20.23 9.65 -3.28
CA VAL A 46 21.05 8.43 -3.18
C VAL A 46 20.13 7.21 -3.02
N PRO A 47 20.42 6.07 -3.68
CA PRO A 47 19.63 4.87 -3.53
C PRO A 47 19.87 4.23 -2.16
N ARG A 48 18.80 3.95 -1.42
CA ARG A 48 18.81 3.28 -0.12
C ARG A 48 17.43 2.73 0.23
N ILE A 49 17.38 1.84 1.23
CA ILE A 49 16.12 1.57 1.93
C ILE A 49 15.83 2.75 2.86
N MET A 50 14.58 3.20 2.90
CA MET A 50 14.11 4.30 3.74
C MET A 50 13.39 3.81 4.99
N SER A 51 12.70 2.68 4.92
CA SER A 51 11.99 2.12 6.06
C SER A 51 11.70 0.62 5.86
N LEU A 52 11.49 -0.06 6.98
CA LEU A 52 11.04 -1.45 7.12
C LEU A 52 9.95 -1.47 8.18
N THR A 53 8.89 -2.23 7.97
CA THR A 53 7.87 -2.47 9.02
C THR A 53 7.12 -3.77 8.77
N LEU A 54 6.64 -4.39 9.85
CA LEU A 54 5.49 -5.29 9.78
C LEU A 54 4.24 -4.42 9.62
N ASN A 55 3.42 -4.70 8.61
CA ASN A 55 2.14 -4.02 8.45
C ASN A 55 1.08 -4.75 9.27
N PHE A 56 0.85 -6.03 8.97
CA PHE A 56 -0.18 -6.86 9.58
C PHE A 56 0.13 -8.35 9.37
N THR A 57 -0.53 -9.21 10.12
CA THR A 57 -0.37 -10.67 10.07
C THR A 57 -1.64 -11.39 9.62
N ASP A 58 -1.47 -12.57 9.05
CA ASP A 58 -2.50 -13.60 8.82
C ASP A 58 -3.63 -13.29 7.82
N ILE A 59 -3.76 -12.07 7.30
CA ILE A 59 -4.92 -11.66 6.47
C ILE A 59 -4.70 -11.72 4.96
N ILE A 60 -3.60 -12.33 4.49
CA ILE A 60 -3.34 -12.58 3.06
C ILE A 60 -3.48 -14.07 2.73
N GLY A 61 -4.34 -14.40 1.77
CA GLY A 61 -4.63 -15.78 1.37
C GLY A 61 -5.64 -16.47 2.30
N VAL A 62 -6.59 -15.73 2.87
CA VAL A 62 -7.58 -16.23 3.84
C VAL A 62 -8.64 -17.08 3.14
N PRO A 63 -8.68 -18.41 3.37
CA PRO A 63 -9.64 -19.28 2.70
C PRO A 63 -11.09 -18.90 3.01
N GLY A 64 -11.90 -18.74 1.96
CA GLY A 64 -13.32 -18.39 2.10
C GLY A 64 -13.61 -16.91 2.32
N ALA A 65 -12.61 -16.03 2.34
CA ALA A 65 -12.80 -14.58 2.50
C ALA A 65 -13.63 -13.94 1.36
N ASP A 66 -13.60 -14.54 0.17
CA ASP A 66 -14.37 -14.13 -1.01
C ASP A 66 -15.63 -14.99 -1.25
N SER A 67 -16.06 -15.76 -0.24
CA SER A 67 -17.29 -16.53 -0.30
C SER A 67 -18.48 -15.63 -0.65
N LYS A 68 -19.35 -16.12 -1.54
CA LYS A 68 -20.61 -15.43 -1.90
C LYS A 68 -21.61 -15.43 -0.75
N ASP A 69 -21.45 -16.34 0.21
CA ASP A 69 -22.18 -16.29 1.47
C ASP A 69 -21.44 -15.38 2.46
N GLU A 70 -22.04 -14.23 2.75
CA GLU A 70 -21.44 -13.18 3.58
C GLU A 70 -21.12 -13.68 4.99
N ALA A 71 -21.95 -14.56 5.55
CA ALA A 71 -21.72 -15.13 6.88
C ALA A 71 -20.46 -16.01 6.90
N THR A 72 -20.26 -16.83 5.86
CA THR A 72 -19.04 -17.61 5.67
C THR A 72 -17.81 -16.72 5.49
N ALA A 73 -17.89 -15.69 4.63
CA ALA A 73 -16.79 -14.76 4.41
C ALA A 73 -16.40 -14.03 5.70
N LYS A 74 -17.38 -13.49 6.42
CA LYS A 74 -17.20 -12.86 7.73
C LYS A 74 -16.53 -13.80 8.73
N ALA A 75 -17.02 -15.03 8.84
CA ALA A 75 -16.45 -16.01 9.76
C ALA A 75 -14.99 -16.33 9.44
N ALA A 76 -14.64 -16.51 8.16
CA ALA A 76 -13.28 -16.75 7.72
C ALA A 76 -12.34 -15.58 8.05
N VAL A 77 -12.76 -14.36 7.71
CA VAL A 77 -11.99 -13.13 7.97
C VAL A 77 -11.75 -12.94 9.46
N VAL A 78 -12.80 -13.07 10.28
CA VAL A 78 -12.69 -12.91 11.74
C VAL A 78 -11.82 -14.01 12.35
N ALA A 79 -11.87 -15.24 11.84
CA ALA A 79 -11.02 -16.34 12.30
C ALA A 79 -9.53 -16.10 11.99
N ALA A 80 -9.21 -15.47 10.86
CA ALA A 80 -7.88 -14.96 10.53
C ALA A 80 -7.54 -13.65 11.29
N GLY A 81 -8.43 -13.18 12.17
CA GLY A 81 -8.29 -11.94 12.93
C GLY A 81 -8.40 -10.66 12.10
N GLY A 82 -8.86 -10.73 10.86
CA GLY A 82 -9.21 -9.56 10.07
C GLY A 82 -10.44 -8.84 10.64
N ALA A 83 -10.60 -7.56 10.27
CA ALA A 83 -11.82 -6.82 10.57
C ALA A 83 -12.91 -7.09 9.53
N TRP A 84 -14.16 -7.10 9.99
CA TRP A 84 -15.34 -7.12 9.14
C TRP A 84 -16.26 -5.94 9.50
N SER A 85 -16.37 -4.96 8.61
CA SER A 85 -17.25 -3.80 8.80
C SER A 85 -18.67 -4.14 8.36
N GLU A 86 -19.65 -3.86 9.21
CA GLU A 86 -21.05 -4.02 8.88
C GLU A 86 -21.54 -2.75 8.16
N ILE A 87 -21.92 -2.92 6.90
CA ILE A 87 -22.32 -1.82 6.02
C ILE A 87 -23.84 -1.81 5.93
N ALA A 88 -24.45 -0.74 6.42
CA ALA A 88 -25.90 -0.58 6.34
C ALA A 88 -26.32 -0.36 4.88
N ALA A 89 -27.45 -0.93 4.46
CA ALA A 89 -27.90 -0.84 3.06
C ALA A 89 -28.07 0.60 2.52
N LYS A 90 -28.33 1.57 3.41
CA LYS A 90 -28.46 3.00 3.05
C LYS A 90 -27.14 3.79 3.11
N ALA A 91 -26.07 3.17 3.60
CA ALA A 91 -24.76 3.80 3.74
C ALA A 91 -23.96 3.79 2.43
N CYS A 92 -24.49 3.16 1.37
CA CYS A 92 -23.83 3.05 0.07
C CYS A 92 -24.76 3.43 -1.08
N SER A 93 -24.20 4.12 -2.07
CA SER A 93 -24.83 4.38 -3.37
C SER A 93 -24.73 3.18 -4.32
N THR A 94 -23.83 2.24 -4.06
CA THR A 94 -23.64 0.99 -4.79
C THR A 94 -23.80 -0.21 -3.87
N LYS A 95 -23.89 -1.41 -4.45
CA LYS A 95 -23.88 -2.64 -3.65
C LYS A 95 -22.49 -2.80 -3.00
N PRO A 96 -22.39 -3.01 -1.67
CA PRO A 96 -21.12 -3.32 -1.02
C PRO A 96 -20.45 -4.53 -1.67
N THR A 97 -19.14 -4.41 -1.85
CA THR A 97 -18.26 -5.50 -2.29
C THR A 97 -17.44 -5.98 -1.09
N GLN A 98 -16.70 -7.08 -1.25
CA GLN A 98 -15.84 -7.61 -0.18
C GLN A 98 -14.91 -6.53 0.41
N VAL A 99 -14.33 -5.67 -0.44
CA VAL A 99 -13.42 -4.59 0.00
C VAL A 99 -14.12 -3.51 0.84
N SER A 100 -15.45 -3.38 0.74
CA SER A 100 -16.22 -2.51 1.64
C SER A 100 -16.29 -3.08 3.07
N HIS A 101 -16.13 -4.39 3.22
CA HIS A 101 -16.24 -5.09 4.49
C HIS A 101 -14.89 -5.39 5.13
N THR A 102 -13.86 -5.70 4.35
CA THR A 102 -12.56 -6.15 4.86
C THR A 102 -11.41 -5.85 3.91
N THR A 103 -10.20 -5.81 4.44
CA THR A 103 -8.94 -5.80 3.69
C THR A 103 -8.29 -7.18 3.58
N ALA A 104 -8.91 -8.22 4.15
CA ALA A 104 -8.44 -9.59 4.01
C ALA A 104 -8.55 -10.06 2.55
N VAL A 105 -7.48 -10.69 2.06
CA VAL A 105 -7.33 -11.11 0.66
C VAL A 105 -7.55 -12.62 0.56
N SER A 106 -8.39 -13.08 -0.35
CA SER A 106 -8.59 -14.52 -0.61
C SER A 106 -7.41 -15.14 -1.38
N PRO A 107 -7.23 -16.48 -1.35
CA PRO A 107 -6.24 -17.16 -2.18
C PRO A 107 -6.37 -16.83 -3.68
N GLU A 108 -7.59 -16.71 -4.19
CA GLU A 108 -7.91 -16.39 -5.57
C GLU A 108 -7.48 -14.97 -5.93
N GLN A 109 -7.74 -14.00 -5.06
CA GLN A 109 -7.29 -12.61 -5.22
C GLN A 109 -5.77 -12.52 -5.18
N TYR A 110 -5.13 -13.22 -4.24
CA TYR A 110 -3.69 -13.26 -4.10
C TYR A 110 -3.01 -13.89 -5.32
N TYR A 111 -3.53 -15.02 -5.81
CA TYR A 111 -3.08 -15.63 -7.07
C TYR A 111 -3.26 -14.67 -8.25
N GLY A 112 -4.38 -13.94 -8.29
CA GLY A 112 -4.66 -12.95 -9.33
C GLY A 112 -3.53 -11.94 -9.51
N VAL A 113 -2.90 -11.49 -8.42
CA VAL A 113 -1.83 -10.47 -8.47
C VAL A 113 -0.40 -11.05 -8.44
N THR A 114 -0.19 -12.23 -7.86
CA THR A 114 1.16 -12.82 -7.69
C THR A 114 1.45 -14.00 -8.63
N GLY A 115 0.40 -14.69 -9.10
CA GLY A 115 0.52 -15.96 -9.82
C GLY A 115 0.86 -17.17 -8.94
N LEU A 116 0.86 -16.99 -7.61
CA LEU A 116 1.23 -18.04 -6.65
C LEU A 116 -0.02 -18.72 -6.06
N THR A 117 0.01 -20.04 -5.95
CA THR A 117 -1.05 -20.86 -5.35
C THR A 117 -0.59 -21.44 -4.00
N GLY A 118 -1.53 -21.91 -3.19
CA GLY A 118 -1.24 -22.56 -1.89
C GLY A 118 -0.74 -21.60 -0.81
N VAL A 119 -0.92 -20.30 -0.99
CA VAL A 119 -0.55 -19.27 -0.01
C VAL A 119 -1.74 -18.99 0.89
N HIS A 120 -1.52 -19.15 2.20
CA HIS A 120 -2.57 -19.03 3.21
C HIS A 120 -2.08 -18.27 4.44
N ASN A 121 -2.93 -17.36 4.91
CA ASN A 121 -2.76 -16.58 6.14
C ASN A 121 -1.33 -16.04 6.32
N THR A 122 -0.81 -15.38 5.29
CA THR A 122 0.53 -14.79 5.34
C THR A 122 0.49 -13.35 5.86
N ASP A 123 1.65 -12.92 6.34
CA ASP A 123 1.91 -11.60 6.84
C ASP A 123 2.36 -10.67 5.72
N VAL A 124 2.32 -9.37 6.01
CA VAL A 124 2.86 -8.34 5.13
C VAL A 124 3.96 -7.56 5.83
N VAL A 125 5.12 -7.57 5.21
CA VAL A 125 6.22 -6.63 5.50
C VAL A 125 6.32 -5.63 4.37
N GLN A 126 6.47 -4.35 4.73
CA GLN A 126 6.66 -3.28 3.76
C GLN A 126 8.10 -2.76 3.83
N VAL A 127 8.70 -2.61 2.66
CA VAL A 127 10.02 -2.00 2.49
C VAL A 127 9.89 -0.80 1.56
N GLN A 128 10.36 0.37 1.99
CA GLN A 128 10.39 1.56 1.16
C GLN A 128 11.80 1.81 0.64
N THR A 129 11.93 2.09 -0.64
CA THR A 129 13.19 2.48 -1.28
C THR A 129 13.17 3.96 -1.62
N SER A 130 14.34 4.60 -1.61
CA SER A 130 14.42 6.02 -1.97
C SER A 130 14.26 6.25 -3.47
N TRP A 131 14.58 5.24 -4.28
CA TRP A 131 14.40 5.24 -5.73
C TRP A 131 13.43 4.12 -6.11
N PRO A 132 12.65 4.27 -7.18
CA PRO A 132 11.70 3.24 -7.60
C PRO A 132 12.42 1.93 -7.95
N ALA A 133 11.87 0.80 -7.50
CA ALA A 133 12.37 -0.52 -7.84
C ALA A 133 11.98 -0.89 -9.27
N LEU A 134 12.91 -1.55 -9.98
CA LEU A 134 12.67 -2.11 -11.30
C LEU A 134 11.85 -3.41 -11.16
N PRO A 135 10.56 -3.45 -11.56
CA PRO A 135 9.64 -4.52 -11.18
C PRO A 135 10.05 -5.93 -11.63
N GLY A 136 10.67 -6.06 -12.80
CA GLY A 136 11.14 -7.34 -13.33
C GLY A 136 12.32 -7.93 -12.58
N THR A 137 12.94 -7.15 -11.69
CA THR A 137 14.02 -7.61 -10.79
C THR A 137 13.57 -7.76 -9.35
N LEU A 138 12.27 -7.65 -9.07
CA LEU A 138 11.73 -7.78 -7.71
C LEU A 138 11.21 -9.19 -7.48
N ASP A 139 11.80 -9.87 -6.50
CA ASP A 139 11.37 -11.17 -6.02
C ASP A 139 11.53 -11.33 -4.50
N GLY A 140 10.87 -12.33 -3.91
CA GLY A 140 10.99 -12.62 -2.48
C GLY A 140 12.41 -13.05 -2.10
N SER A 141 13.13 -13.72 -3.02
CA SER A 141 14.51 -14.17 -2.81
C SER A 141 15.54 -13.03 -2.70
N ASP A 142 15.18 -11.81 -3.12
CA ASP A 142 16.03 -10.63 -2.94
C ASP A 142 16.18 -10.24 -1.47
N PHE A 143 15.34 -10.74 -0.55
CA PHE A 143 15.27 -10.25 0.83
C PHE A 143 15.60 -11.32 1.86
N LYS A 144 16.52 -10.98 2.77
CA LYS A 144 16.65 -11.67 4.06
C LYS A 144 15.97 -10.85 5.14
N VAL A 145 14.86 -11.36 5.68
CA VAL A 145 14.13 -10.73 6.78
C VAL A 145 14.56 -11.42 8.09
N THR A 146 15.25 -10.69 8.96
CA THR A 146 15.64 -11.18 10.29
C THR A 146 14.58 -10.77 11.30
N LEU A 147 14.13 -11.73 12.12
CA LEU A 147 13.16 -11.52 13.19
C LEU A 147 13.87 -11.19 14.51
N ASN A 148 13.10 -10.68 15.48
CA ASN A 148 13.61 -10.31 16.81
C ASN A 148 14.24 -11.46 17.61
N ASP A 149 13.92 -12.72 17.29
CA ASP A 149 14.53 -13.91 17.89
C ASP A 149 15.85 -14.35 17.18
N GLY A 150 16.29 -13.60 16.16
CA GLY A 150 17.48 -13.86 15.38
C GLY A 150 17.28 -14.84 14.22
N THR A 151 16.08 -15.43 14.07
CA THR A 151 15.76 -16.27 12.91
C THR A 151 15.63 -15.44 11.63
N VAL A 152 15.83 -16.09 10.48
CA VAL A 152 15.62 -15.47 9.16
C VAL A 152 14.38 -16.11 8.54
N ALA A 153 13.37 -15.28 8.28
CA ALA A 153 12.14 -15.68 7.60
C ALA A 153 12.26 -15.42 6.09
N PRO A 154 11.94 -16.41 5.23
CA PRO A 154 11.90 -16.20 3.79
C PRO A 154 10.66 -15.39 3.39
N ALA A 155 10.82 -14.48 2.44
CA ALA A 155 9.67 -13.91 1.73
C ALA A 155 9.24 -14.89 0.64
N ILE A 156 7.97 -15.29 0.65
CA ILE A 156 7.38 -16.17 -0.36
C ILE A 156 7.11 -15.42 -1.67
N SER A 157 6.98 -14.10 -1.61
CA SER A 157 6.82 -13.21 -2.75
C SER A 157 7.27 -11.81 -2.40
N ALA A 158 7.62 -11.05 -3.43
CA ALA A 158 7.74 -9.60 -3.36
C ALA A 158 7.00 -8.98 -4.55
N GLY A 159 6.37 -7.84 -4.32
CA GLY A 159 5.56 -7.18 -5.34
C GLY A 159 5.42 -5.68 -5.13
N VAL A 160 4.82 -5.05 -6.13
CA VAL A 160 4.55 -3.60 -6.17
C VAL A 160 3.08 -3.25 -5.99
N MET A 161 2.17 -4.23 -5.94
CA MET A 161 0.75 -3.97 -5.62
C MET A 161 0.63 -3.73 -4.11
N PRO A 162 -0.08 -2.68 -3.63
CA PRO A 162 -1.02 -1.81 -4.34
C PRO A 162 -0.42 -0.59 -5.05
N ASN A 163 0.87 -0.34 -4.90
CA ASN A 163 1.62 0.78 -5.48
C ASN A 163 1.95 0.57 -6.97
N PHE A 164 0.93 0.22 -7.77
CA PHE A 164 1.03 -0.30 -9.15
C PHE A 164 1.13 0.78 -10.22
N GLU A 165 0.87 2.03 -9.89
CA GLU A 165 0.95 3.12 -10.85
C GLU A 165 2.39 3.31 -11.37
N TYR A 166 2.53 3.77 -12.62
CA TYR A 166 3.85 3.85 -13.27
C TYR A 166 4.73 4.97 -12.73
N ASN A 167 4.13 6.00 -12.14
CA ASN A 167 4.85 7.08 -11.46
C ASN A 167 5.15 6.79 -9.98
N GLU A 168 5.07 5.52 -9.59
CA GLU A 168 5.28 5.07 -8.22
C GLU A 168 6.45 4.11 -8.11
N ARG A 169 6.26 2.91 -7.55
CA ARG A 169 7.25 1.83 -7.39
C ARG A 169 8.33 1.99 -6.31
N SER A 170 8.18 2.92 -5.36
CA SER A 170 9.10 3.04 -4.21
C SER A 170 8.66 2.23 -2.97
N VAL A 171 7.56 1.49 -3.09
CA VAL A 171 6.98 0.69 -2.01
C VAL A 171 6.94 -0.77 -2.45
N LEU A 172 7.61 -1.63 -1.68
CA LEU A 172 7.75 -3.05 -1.93
C LEU A 172 7.01 -3.82 -0.84
N ILE A 173 6.13 -4.72 -1.26
CA ILE A 173 5.35 -5.60 -0.39
C ILE A 173 6.01 -6.97 -0.38
N LEU A 174 6.39 -7.44 0.79
CA LEU A 174 6.86 -8.81 1.02
C LEU A 174 5.77 -9.60 1.72
N ASN A 175 5.47 -10.80 1.21
CA ASN A 175 4.58 -11.76 1.88
C ASN A 175 5.38 -12.93 2.45
N GLY A 176 4.95 -13.47 3.59
CA GLY A 176 5.63 -14.56 4.29
C GLY A 176 5.13 -14.72 5.72
N GLU A 177 5.86 -15.46 6.54
CA GLU A 177 5.61 -15.59 7.98
C GLU A 177 6.63 -14.73 8.73
N PHE A 178 6.24 -13.52 9.13
CA PHE A 178 7.13 -12.50 9.66
C PHE A 178 6.83 -12.08 11.09
N GLY A 179 5.65 -12.38 11.61
CA GLY A 179 5.29 -11.97 12.96
C GLY A 179 4.08 -12.64 13.55
N ASN A 180 3.65 -12.11 14.69
CA ASN A 180 2.42 -12.48 15.36
C ASN A 180 1.81 -11.26 16.07
N ARG A 181 0.60 -11.44 16.60
CA ARG A 181 -0.20 -10.36 17.20
C ARG A 181 0.03 -10.18 18.69
N LEU A 182 1.29 -10.34 19.11
CA LEU A 182 1.69 -10.18 20.49
C LEU A 182 2.38 -8.81 20.68
N PRO A 183 2.20 -8.16 21.84
CA PRO A 183 2.95 -6.96 22.18
C PRO A 183 4.42 -7.30 22.48
N LYS A 184 5.31 -6.30 22.43
CA LYS A 184 6.76 -6.53 22.67
C LYS A 184 7.07 -7.00 24.09
N SER A 185 6.16 -6.79 25.03
CA SER A 185 6.26 -7.28 26.41
C SER A 185 6.05 -8.79 26.52
N ASP A 186 5.46 -9.44 25.50
CA ASP A 186 5.29 -10.88 25.48
C ASP A 186 6.58 -11.58 25.00
N PRO A 187 7.11 -12.57 25.73
CA PRO A 187 8.34 -13.27 25.35
C PRO A 187 8.22 -14.08 24.05
N ALA A 188 7.01 -14.41 23.59
CA ALA A 188 6.75 -15.15 22.35
C ALA A 188 6.52 -14.24 21.14
N VAL A 189 6.64 -12.92 21.30
CA VAL A 189 6.47 -11.95 20.21
C VAL A 189 7.42 -12.24 19.06
N LYS A 190 6.91 -12.20 17.84
CA LYS A 190 7.68 -12.28 16.60
C LYS A 190 7.40 -11.07 15.73
N TYR A 191 8.45 -10.42 15.24
CA TYR A 191 8.37 -9.32 14.29
C TYR A 191 9.72 -9.09 13.58
N PRO A 192 9.72 -8.53 12.36
CA PRO A 192 10.93 -8.22 11.62
C PRO A 192 11.71 -7.08 12.28
N VAL A 193 13.01 -7.29 12.46
CA VAL A 193 13.95 -6.29 13.03
C VAL A 193 15.02 -5.84 12.05
N LYS A 194 15.26 -6.59 10.98
CA LYS A 194 16.21 -6.23 9.93
C LYS A 194 15.73 -6.77 8.59
N VAL A 195 15.94 -5.99 7.53
CA VAL A 195 15.93 -6.46 6.16
C VAL A 195 17.30 -6.20 5.54
N GLU A 196 17.75 -7.14 4.71
CA GLU A 196 18.93 -7.04 3.90
C GLU A 196 18.60 -7.50 2.48
N VAL A 197 18.95 -6.68 1.49
CA VAL A 197 18.84 -7.08 0.09
C VAL A 197 20.06 -7.91 -0.27
N VAL A 198 19.84 -9.11 -0.80
CA VAL A 198 20.89 -10.07 -1.15
C VAL A 198 20.90 -10.34 -2.65
N ALA A 199 22.02 -10.85 -3.14
CA ALA A 199 22.11 -11.29 -4.53
C ALA A 199 21.40 -12.63 -4.71
N ASP A 200 20.63 -12.74 -5.78
CA ASP A 200 20.04 -13.98 -6.27
C ASP A 200 20.24 -14.13 -7.80
N ALA A 201 19.37 -14.87 -8.50
CA ALA A 201 19.43 -15.03 -9.94
C ALA A 201 19.02 -13.77 -10.73
N THR A 202 18.20 -12.90 -10.13
CA THR A 202 17.67 -11.66 -10.71
C THR A 202 17.80 -10.48 -9.74
N PRO A 203 19.02 -10.08 -9.33
CA PRO A 203 19.18 -9.20 -8.18
C PRO A 203 18.43 -7.88 -8.33
N LEU A 204 17.74 -7.47 -7.26
CA LEU A 204 16.98 -6.22 -7.20
C LEU A 204 17.79 -5.01 -7.67
N LYS A 205 17.18 -4.25 -8.58
CA LYS A 205 17.69 -2.97 -9.07
C LYS A 205 16.72 -1.84 -8.77
N LEU A 206 17.28 -0.67 -8.48
CA LEU A 206 16.56 0.60 -8.40
C LEU A 206 16.85 1.44 -9.62
N VAL A 207 15.88 2.25 -10.03
CA VAL A 207 15.99 3.18 -11.15
C VAL A 207 16.27 4.58 -10.62
N GLY A 208 17.46 5.08 -10.95
CA GLY A 208 17.92 6.42 -10.60
C GLY A 208 17.70 7.45 -11.71
N PRO A 209 18.32 8.64 -11.60
CA PRO A 209 18.21 9.70 -12.59
C PRO A 209 18.53 9.21 -14.01
N HIS A 210 17.75 9.70 -14.99
CA HIS A 210 17.87 9.35 -16.41
C HIS A 210 17.75 7.84 -16.70
N GLY A 211 16.99 7.11 -15.88
CA GLY A 211 16.78 5.67 -16.05
C GLY A 211 17.98 4.81 -15.64
N ARG A 212 18.98 5.36 -14.94
CA ARG A 212 20.18 4.62 -14.54
C ARG A 212 19.83 3.51 -13.55
N LEU A 213 20.14 2.26 -13.91
CA LEU A 213 19.97 1.13 -13.00
C LEU A 213 21.10 1.06 -11.96
N VAL A 214 20.74 0.83 -10.70
CA VAL A 214 21.68 0.61 -9.59
C VAL A 214 21.26 -0.64 -8.82
N SER A 215 22.21 -1.51 -8.49
CA SER A 215 21.94 -2.68 -7.66
C SER A 215 21.57 -2.27 -6.23
N ALA A 216 20.55 -2.92 -5.67
CA ALA A 216 20.16 -2.76 -4.27
C ALA A 216 20.88 -3.73 -3.32
N VAL A 217 21.66 -4.69 -3.84
CA VAL A 217 22.36 -5.69 -3.03
C VAL A 217 23.25 -5.04 -1.97
N GLY A 218 23.13 -5.52 -0.73
CA GLY A 218 23.84 -5.00 0.44
C GLY A 218 23.15 -3.83 1.14
N MET A 219 22.05 -3.28 0.60
CA MET A 219 21.24 -2.31 1.32
C MET A 219 20.55 -2.98 2.51
N THR A 220 20.49 -2.27 3.63
CA THR A 220 19.89 -2.78 4.87
C THR A 220 19.03 -1.71 5.55
N MET A 221 18.08 -2.16 6.37
CA MET A 221 17.29 -1.32 7.25
C MET A 221 16.93 -2.10 8.51
N THR A 222 16.87 -1.40 9.64
CA THR A 222 16.44 -1.98 10.91
C THR A 222 15.09 -1.43 11.33
N ASN A 223 14.37 -2.22 12.13
CA ASN A 223 13.09 -1.87 12.71
C ASN A 223 13.05 -2.32 14.17
N ASP A 224 12.46 -1.53 15.04
CA ASP A 224 12.24 -1.85 16.45
C ASP A 224 10.77 -1.77 16.86
N LYS A 225 9.85 -1.63 15.88
CA LYS A 225 8.42 -1.44 16.10
C LYS A 225 7.62 -2.66 15.61
N THR A 226 6.51 -2.93 16.30
CA THR A 226 5.46 -3.83 15.81
C THR A 226 4.12 -3.10 15.89
N PRO A 227 3.23 -3.27 14.91
CA PRO A 227 1.90 -2.66 14.93
C PRO A 227 1.01 -3.26 16.04
N TYR A 228 1.42 -4.34 16.70
CA TYR A 228 0.66 -4.99 17.77
C TYR A 228 1.15 -4.63 19.18
N ASP A 229 2.04 -3.64 19.30
CA ASP A 229 2.55 -3.24 20.61
C ASP A 229 1.49 -2.52 21.44
N THR A 230 1.67 -2.51 22.76
CA THR A 230 0.81 -1.73 23.64
C THR A 230 1.07 -0.24 23.43
N GLN A 231 0.01 0.51 23.11
CA GLN A 231 0.15 1.93 22.79
C GLN A 231 0.26 2.78 24.06
N PRO A 232 1.33 3.58 24.23
CA PRO A 232 1.46 4.50 25.36
C PRO A 232 0.44 5.65 25.27
N ALA A 233 0.29 6.39 26.37
CA ALA A 233 -0.59 7.56 26.41
C ALA A 233 -0.11 8.70 25.50
N ASP A 234 1.20 8.80 25.24
CA ASP A 234 1.77 9.78 24.32
C ASP A 234 1.59 9.33 22.86
N PRO A 235 0.79 10.04 22.04
CA PRO A 235 0.55 9.66 20.65
C PRO A 235 1.79 9.78 19.76
N THR A 236 2.85 10.46 20.18
CA THR A 236 4.10 10.51 19.40
C THR A 236 4.86 9.17 19.40
N LEU A 237 4.54 8.30 20.36
CA LEU A 237 5.20 7.00 20.54
C LEU A 237 4.38 5.83 19.98
N TRP A 238 3.23 6.10 19.35
CA TRP A 238 2.42 5.04 18.74
C TRP A 238 3.15 4.35 17.58
N THR A 239 2.81 3.08 17.34
CA THR A 239 3.56 2.20 16.44
C THR A 239 2.87 1.87 15.13
N GLY A 240 1.69 2.45 14.87
CA GLY A 240 0.95 2.27 13.63
C GLY A 240 1.61 2.93 12.40
N PRO A 241 0.88 3.02 11.28
CA PRO A 241 1.44 3.51 10.03
C PRO A 241 1.82 4.99 10.12
N ARG A 242 2.78 5.43 9.30
CA ARG A 242 3.33 6.79 9.33
C ARG A 242 3.73 7.27 7.94
N VAL A 243 3.87 8.58 7.79
CA VAL A 243 4.52 9.19 6.63
C VAL A 243 6.02 9.25 6.91
N ILE A 244 6.85 8.87 5.93
CA ILE A 244 8.32 8.90 6.04
C ILE A 244 8.97 9.95 5.15
N ALA A 245 8.27 10.41 4.12
CA ALA A 245 8.70 11.50 3.26
C ALA A 245 7.50 12.21 2.65
N ALA A 246 7.67 13.47 2.28
CA ALA A 246 6.70 14.24 1.51
C ALA A 246 7.43 15.15 0.52
N LYS A 247 6.85 15.37 -0.65
CA LYS A 247 7.45 16.18 -1.71
C LYS A 247 6.40 17.03 -2.40
N ILE A 248 6.67 18.34 -2.51
CA ILE A 248 5.83 19.25 -3.27
C ILE A 248 6.32 19.37 -4.71
N THR A 249 5.43 19.19 -5.69
CA THR A 249 5.72 19.41 -7.12
C THR A 249 4.59 20.19 -7.77
N HIS A 250 4.82 20.68 -8.98
CA HIS A 250 3.71 21.03 -9.87
C HIS A 250 2.84 19.77 -10.10
N MET A 251 1.53 19.96 -10.22
CA MET A 251 0.65 18.85 -10.57
C MET A 251 0.99 18.33 -11.97
N SER A 252 1.10 17.02 -12.11
CA SER A 252 1.41 16.35 -13.37
C SER A 252 0.71 15.01 -13.39
N THR A 253 0.15 14.64 -14.53
CA THR A 253 -0.46 13.32 -14.74
C THR A 253 0.50 12.34 -15.43
N LEU A 254 1.80 12.68 -15.48
CA LEU A 254 2.80 11.82 -16.09
C LEU A 254 2.93 10.53 -15.27
N GLY A 255 2.64 9.41 -15.91
CA GLY A 255 2.69 8.08 -15.30
C GLY A 255 1.55 7.75 -14.34
N GLU A 256 0.53 8.62 -14.23
CA GLU A 256 -0.75 8.24 -13.61
C GLU A 256 -1.40 7.22 -14.55
N GLY A 257 -1.58 5.99 -14.09
CA GLY A 257 -1.85 4.83 -14.93
C GLY A 257 -1.10 3.59 -14.49
N GLY A 258 -1.59 2.42 -14.90
CA GLY A 258 -0.95 1.14 -14.63
C GLY A 258 -1.39 0.06 -15.61
N PRO A 259 -1.16 -1.22 -15.27
CA PRO A 259 -1.69 -2.34 -16.05
C PRO A 259 -3.21 -2.29 -16.20
N GLU A 260 -3.72 -2.53 -17.41
CA GLU A 260 -5.14 -2.33 -17.78
C GLU A 260 -6.14 -3.10 -16.90
N PRO A 261 -5.92 -4.38 -16.51
CA PRO A 261 -6.87 -5.11 -15.67
C PRO A 261 -7.10 -4.47 -14.28
N VAL A 262 -6.09 -3.80 -13.72
CA VAL A 262 -6.17 -3.08 -12.43
C VAL A 262 -6.72 -1.68 -12.64
N SER A 263 -6.11 -0.96 -13.58
CA SER A 263 -6.36 0.46 -13.84
C SER A 263 -7.80 0.73 -14.25
N LYS A 264 -8.43 -0.19 -14.98
CA LYS A 264 -9.79 0.00 -15.51
C LYS A 264 -10.82 0.31 -14.43
N ASN A 265 -10.65 -0.20 -13.21
CA ASN A 265 -11.61 0.00 -12.12
C ASN A 265 -11.22 1.13 -11.17
N LEU A 266 -9.92 1.37 -10.98
CA LEU A 266 -9.39 2.29 -9.96
C LEU A 266 -8.98 3.66 -10.49
N LEU A 267 -8.65 3.77 -11.79
CA LEU A 267 -8.11 4.98 -12.42
C LEU A 267 -9.06 5.61 -13.44
N PRO A 268 -9.04 6.94 -13.66
CA PRO A 268 -8.11 7.89 -13.05
C PRO A 268 -8.57 8.41 -11.68
N ASN A 269 -7.60 8.57 -10.80
CA ASN A 269 -7.68 8.99 -9.39
C ASN A 269 -6.82 10.25 -9.10
N ASP A 270 -6.07 10.74 -10.09
CA ASP A 270 -5.15 11.87 -9.98
C ASP A 270 -5.86 13.20 -9.67
N GLY A 271 -5.11 14.16 -9.12
CA GLY A 271 -5.65 15.47 -8.73
C GLY A 271 -6.39 16.25 -9.84
N ILE A 272 -5.94 16.15 -11.10
CA ILE A 272 -6.61 16.80 -12.24
C ILE A 272 -7.95 16.10 -12.53
N SER A 273 -7.99 14.78 -12.48
CA SER A 273 -9.21 14.01 -12.70
C SER A 273 -10.26 14.22 -11.60
N ILE A 274 -9.82 14.33 -10.34
CA ILE A 274 -10.73 14.56 -9.20
C ILE A 274 -11.22 16.02 -9.15
N PHE A 275 -10.30 16.99 -9.16
CA PHE A 275 -10.63 18.39 -8.86
C PHE A 275 -10.65 19.31 -10.08
N GLY A 276 -10.13 18.85 -11.22
CA GLY A 276 -10.00 19.64 -12.44
C GLY A 276 -8.69 20.45 -12.47
N LYS A 277 -8.17 20.64 -13.69
CA LYS A 277 -6.86 21.29 -13.94
C LYS A 277 -6.70 22.67 -13.29
N LYS A 278 -7.77 23.44 -13.14
CA LYS A 278 -7.72 24.79 -12.53
C LYS A 278 -7.56 24.74 -11.00
N ALA A 279 -8.03 23.68 -10.35
CA ALA A 279 -7.94 23.51 -8.92
C ALA A 279 -6.72 22.66 -8.50
N ALA A 280 -6.17 21.87 -9.41
CA ALA A 280 -4.99 21.04 -9.16
C ALA A 280 -3.74 21.65 -9.83
N GLU A 281 -3.12 22.64 -9.19
CA GLU A 281 -1.93 23.32 -9.71
C GLU A 281 -0.62 22.76 -9.13
N PHE A 282 -0.66 22.32 -7.87
CA PHE A 282 0.45 21.67 -7.17
C PHE A 282 -0.05 20.45 -6.41
N ARG A 283 0.87 19.56 -6.08
CA ARG A 283 0.64 18.42 -5.20
C ARG A 283 1.71 18.33 -4.14
N VAL A 284 1.33 17.91 -2.94
CA VAL A 284 2.26 17.33 -1.96
C VAL A 284 1.99 15.83 -1.94
N ARG A 285 2.86 15.04 -2.59
CA ARG A 285 2.80 13.57 -2.51
C ARG A 285 3.50 13.11 -1.26
N MET A 286 2.90 12.21 -0.52
CA MET A 286 3.49 11.60 0.68
C MET A 286 3.87 10.14 0.43
N LEU A 287 5.00 9.70 0.98
CA LEU A 287 5.40 8.30 1.01
C LEU A 287 5.08 7.73 2.38
N THR A 288 4.28 6.67 2.41
CA THR A 288 3.80 6.04 3.64
C THR A 288 4.54 4.74 3.93
N VAL A 289 4.58 4.37 5.21
CA VAL A 289 5.00 3.06 5.70
C VAL A 289 4.00 2.53 6.72
N GLY A 290 3.81 1.23 6.75
CA GLY A 290 2.82 0.54 7.56
C GLY A 290 1.66 0.00 6.74
N GLY A 291 1.57 0.24 5.43
CA GLY A 291 0.41 -0.13 4.60
C GLY A 291 -0.42 1.09 4.20
N ALA A 292 -1.52 0.86 3.48
CA ALA A 292 -2.40 1.92 3.02
C ALA A 292 -2.95 2.72 4.21
N LEU A 293 -2.97 4.05 4.13
CA LEU A 293 -3.51 4.86 5.22
C LEU A 293 -5.03 4.83 5.18
N SER A 294 -5.63 4.24 6.21
CA SER A 294 -7.07 4.11 6.38
C SER A 294 -7.53 4.73 7.69
N PRO A 295 -8.72 5.35 7.75
CA PRO A 295 -9.37 5.79 8.99
C PRO A 295 -9.57 4.71 10.05
N ASN A 296 -9.68 3.43 9.65
CA ASN A 296 -9.91 2.32 10.58
C ASN A 296 -9.32 0.98 10.14
N GLY A 297 -8.56 0.94 9.05
CA GLY A 297 -7.97 -0.27 8.47
C GLY A 297 -8.91 -1.08 7.57
N VAL A 298 -10.06 -0.50 7.19
CA VAL A 298 -10.98 -1.06 6.18
C VAL A 298 -11.51 0.03 5.26
N ARG A 299 -12.00 1.14 5.81
CA ARG A 299 -12.55 2.24 5.01
C ARG A 299 -11.42 2.93 4.24
N GLY A 300 -11.60 3.19 2.96
CA GLY A 300 -10.71 4.07 2.21
C GLY A 300 -10.73 5.52 2.69
N LEU A 301 -9.65 6.27 2.47
CA LEU A 301 -9.68 7.73 2.61
C LEU A 301 -10.57 8.35 1.54
N TYR A 302 -11.21 9.47 1.87
CA TYR A 302 -11.99 10.26 0.91
C TYR A 302 -11.25 11.52 0.47
N PRO A 303 -11.52 12.06 -0.73
CA PRO A 303 -10.97 13.35 -1.15
C PRO A 303 -11.21 14.51 -0.18
N ALA A 304 -12.26 14.44 0.65
CA ALA A 304 -12.60 15.44 1.65
C ALA A 304 -11.97 15.21 3.04
N ASP A 305 -11.26 14.10 3.26
CA ASP A 305 -10.78 13.68 4.58
C ASP A 305 -9.55 14.46 5.09
N TYR A 306 -9.00 15.40 4.29
CA TYR A 306 -7.80 16.17 4.63
C TYR A 306 -7.79 16.70 6.07
N ARG A 307 -8.85 17.42 6.48
CA ARG A 307 -8.96 18.06 7.80
C ARG A 307 -8.92 17.06 8.96
N ASN A 308 -9.31 15.82 8.73
CA ASN A 308 -9.40 14.81 9.79
C ASN A 308 -8.03 14.23 10.13
N TYR A 309 -7.10 14.16 9.18
CA TYR A 309 -5.86 13.39 9.34
C TYR A 309 -4.56 14.15 9.04
N PHE A 310 -4.62 15.18 8.19
CA PHE A 310 -3.43 15.84 7.64
C PHE A 310 -3.43 17.35 7.93
N ARG A 311 -2.24 17.93 8.03
CA ARG A 311 -2.07 19.38 8.07
C ARG A 311 -0.75 19.82 7.43
N LEU A 312 -0.82 20.49 6.30
CA LEU A 312 0.32 21.20 5.74
C LEU A 312 0.63 22.44 6.57
N VAL A 313 1.92 22.75 6.67
CA VAL A 313 2.43 23.91 7.38
C VAL A 313 3.37 24.69 6.46
N ALA A 314 3.00 25.94 6.18
CA ALA A 314 3.86 26.87 5.48
C ALA A 314 4.79 27.61 6.47
N ARG A 315 5.94 28.04 5.98
CA ARG A 315 6.86 28.93 6.71
C ARG A 315 7.00 30.24 5.94
N ASP A 316 6.61 31.35 6.56
CA ASP A 316 6.76 32.67 5.94
C ASP A 316 8.21 33.19 5.98
N ARG A 317 8.48 34.32 5.32
CA ARG A 317 9.83 34.94 5.29
C ARG A 317 10.38 35.34 6.66
N LYS A 318 9.51 35.50 7.67
CA LYS A 318 9.91 35.81 9.05
C LYS A 318 10.13 34.54 9.90
N GLY A 319 9.94 33.36 9.31
CA GLY A 319 10.06 32.06 9.97
C GLY A 319 8.80 31.63 10.73
N LYS A 320 7.69 32.38 10.65
CA LYS A 320 6.44 32.01 11.29
C LYS A 320 5.83 30.81 10.56
N LEU A 321 5.39 29.83 11.34
CA LEU A 321 4.65 28.68 10.84
C LEU A 321 3.16 29.01 10.72
N ILE A 322 2.60 28.71 9.56
CA ILE A 322 1.20 28.96 9.23
C ILE A 322 0.57 27.60 8.89
N PRO A 323 -0.26 27.04 9.80
CA PRO A 323 -0.96 25.78 9.54
C PRO A 323 -2.12 25.99 8.57
N LEU A 324 -2.15 25.20 7.50
CA LEU A 324 -3.25 25.14 6.54
C LEU A 324 -4.23 24.06 7.02
N VAL A 325 -5.14 24.43 7.93
CA VAL A 325 -5.97 23.47 8.67
C VAL A 325 -7.11 22.87 7.83
N ASN A 326 -7.80 23.68 7.04
CA ASN A 326 -9.02 23.29 6.33
C ASN A 326 -8.80 23.25 4.83
N ALA A 327 -9.38 22.25 4.17
CA ALA A 327 -9.56 22.26 2.73
C ALA A 327 -10.61 23.31 2.32
N GLY A 328 -10.48 23.87 1.12
CA GLY A 328 -11.35 24.92 0.58
C GLY A 328 -11.15 26.32 1.18
N GLN A 329 -10.30 26.46 2.20
CA GLN A 329 -9.95 27.76 2.78
C GLN A 329 -8.72 28.36 2.10
N GLU A 330 -8.81 29.63 1.72
CA GLU A 330 -7.65 30.40 1.25
C GLU A 330 -6.78 30.86 2.44
N TYR A 331 -5.47 30.69 2.30
CA TYR A 331 -4.44 31.15 3.21
C TYR A 331 -3.51 32.14 2.49
N LEU A 332 -3.06 33.16 3.21
CA LEU A 332 -2.07 34.12 2.71
C LEU A 332 -0.71 33.88 3.35
N ILE A 333 0.28 33.50 2.54
CA ILE A 333 1.67 33.34 2.97
C ILE A 333 2.49 34.47 2.33
N ASP A 334 2.99 35.41 3.13
CA ASP A 334 3.63 36.63 2.62
C ASP A 334 2.77 37.38 1.58
N GLY A 335 1.45 37.42 1.79
CA GLY A 335 0.48 38.05 0.90
C GLY A 335 0.20 37.26 -0.40
N GLN A 336 0.69 36.03 -0.52
CA GLN A 336 0.43 35.15 -1.67
C GLN A 336 -0.63 34.10 -1.31
N PRO A 337 -1.68 33.91 -2.14
CA PRO A 337 -2.76 32.99 -1.84
C PRO A 337 -2.34 31.54 -2.06
N ILE A 338 -2.85 30.64 -1.22
CA ILE A 338 -2.79 29.19 -1.39
C ILE A 338 -3.99 28.53 -0.71
N THR A 339 -4.53 27.49 -1.34
CA THR A 339 -5.68 26.73 -0.84
C THR A 339 -5.37 25.24 -0.92
N VAL A 340 -5.64 24.51 0.16
CA VAL A 340 -5.71 23.05 0.12
C VAL A 340 -7.05 22.67 -0.50
N VAL A 341 -7.03 21.88 -1.56
CA VAL A 341 -8.24 21.49 -2.30
C VAL A 341 -8.82 20.19 -1.75
N GLY A 342 -7.99 19.20 -1.46
CA GLY A 342 -8.39 17.90 -0.94
C GLY A 342 -7.31 16.85 -1.15
N LEU A 343 -7.70 15.58 -1.00
CA LEU A 343 -6.85 14.41 -1.25
C LEU A 343 -7.12 13.82 -2.64
N ALA A 344 -6.09 13.30 -3.29
CA ALA A 344 -6.12 12.53 -4.55
C ALA A 344 -5.17 11.34 -4.46
N ASP A 345 -5.09 10.54 -5.54
CA ASP A 345 -4.41 9.22 -5.56
C ASP A 345 -4.98 8.31 -4.47
N LEU A 346 -6.29 8.10 -4.60
CA LEU A 346 -7.09 7.26 -3.72
C LEU A 346 -7.98 6.38 -4.60
N GLY A 347 -8.87 6.98 -5.38
CA GLY A 347 -9.73 6.23 -6.27
C GLY A 347 -10.49 7.17 -7.17
N LYS A 348 -11.28 6.61 -8.10
CA LYS A 348 -12.01 7.42 -9.08
C LYS A 348 -12.88 8.49 -8.43
N LYS A 349 -13.06 9.59 -9.16
CA LYS A 349 -14.05 10.60 -8.80
C LYS A 349 -15.44 9.97 -8.69
N ALA A 350 -16.09 10.14 -7.55
CA ALA A 350 -17.45 9.70 -7.31
C ALA A 350 -18.40 10.89 -7.15
N LYS A 351 -19.71 10.67 -7.38
CA LYS A 351 -20.75 11.67 -7.06
C LYS A 351 -20.88 11.86 -5.56
N THR A 352 -20.71 10.77 -4.82
CA THR A 352 -20.74 10.69 -3.36
C THR A 352 -19.61 9.78 -2.92
N TYR A 353 -18.91 10.17 -1.85
CA TYR A 353 -17.92 9.33 -1.17
C TYR A 353 -18.59 8.74 0.06
N ASP A 354 -19.10 7.51 -0.08
CA ASP A 354 -19.88 6.80 0.93
C ASP A 354 -19.16 5.52 1.37
N GLU A 355 -19.75 4.70 2.24
CA GLU A 355 -19.06 3.54 2.84
C GLU A 355 -18.65 2.47 1.81
N CYS A 356 -19.13 2.55 0.57
CA CYS A 356 -18.75 1.66 -0.53
C CYS A 356 -17.81 2.33 -1.55
N TYR A 357 -17.33 3.54 -1.26
CA TYR A 357 -16.27 4.15 -2.05
C TYR A 357 -15.01 3.28 -1.98
N GLN A 358 -14.56 2.83 -3.15
CA GLN A 358 -13.37 2.02 -3.30
C GLN A 358 -12.19 2.92 -3.68
N GLU A 359 -11.20 2.95 -2.79
CA GLU A 359 -9.86 3.41 -3.11
C GLU A 359 -8.96 2.23 -3.52
N ASP A 360 -7.79 2.53 -4.06
CA ASP A 360 -6.80 1.61 -4.63
C ASP A 360 -5.81 1.05 -3.61
N SER A 361 -5.92 1.50 -2.36
CA SER A 361 -5.08 1.14 -1.21
C SER A 361 -3.63 1.55 -1.42
N GLU A 362 -3.40 2.63 -2.16
CA GLU A 362 -2.06 3.09 -2.50
C GLU A 362 -1.28 3.61 -1.29
N ASN A 363 0.05 3.53 -1.40
CA ASN A 363 0.98 3.95 -0.36
C ASN A 363 1.59 5.32 -0.62
N GLN A 364 1.16 5.98 -1.68
CA GLN A 364 1.45 7.37 -1.98
C GLN A 364 0.16 8.13 -2.21
N ILE A 365 -0.06 9.17 -1.40
CA ILE A 365 -1.30 9.95 -1.40
C ILE A 365 -0.95 11.40 -1.71
N ASP A 366 -1.78 12.05 -2.52
CA ASP A 366 -1.59 13.43 -2.92
C ASP A 366 -2.48 14.39 -2.10
N ILE A 367 -1.88 15.43 -1.53
CA ILE A 367 -2.60 16.62 -1.08
C ILE A 367 -2.56 17.66 -2.19
N ILE A 368 -3.72 17.99 -2.75
CA ILE A 368 -3.85 18.91 -3.89
C ILE A 368 -3.95 20.36 -3.44
N LEU A 369 -3.25 21.24 -4.15
CA LEU A 369 -3.15 22.67 -3.85
C LEU A 369 -3.44 23.51 -5.09
N SER A 370 -4.05 24.68 -4.86
CA SER A 370 -4.17 25.78 -5.84
C SER A 370 -3.64 27.09 -5.27
N GLY A 371 -3.25 28.01 -6.14
CA GLY A 371 -2.80 29.36 -5.80
C GLY A 371 -1.39 29.69 -6.32
N SER A 372 -0.66 30.48 -5.55
CA SER A 372 0.64 31.03 -5.97
C SER A 372 1.78 30.03 -5.80
N ALA A 373 2.61 29.89 -6.83
CA ALA A 373 3.86 29.12 -6.76
C ALA A 373 4.80 29.61 -5.63
N LYS A 374 4.76 30.90 -5.27
CA LYS A 374 5.54 31.45 -4.15
C LYS A 374 5.03 30.95 -2.80
N ALA A 375 3.70 30.86 -2.65
CA ALA A 375 3.10 30.28 -1.44
C ALA A 375 3.33 28.77 -1.38
N ALA A 376 3.18 28.06 -2.51
CA ALA A 376 3.47 26.63 -2.61
C ALA A 376 4.93 26.32 -2.20
N LYS A 377 5.89 27.10 -2.70
CA LYS A 377 7.31 27.00 -2.32
C LYS A 377 7.56 27.16 -0.82
N SER A 378 6.64 27.80 -0.10
CA SER A 378 6.75 28.06 1.33
C SER A 378 6.20 26.92 2.20
N ILE A 379 5.55 25.90 1.60
CA ILE A 379 5.14 24.68 2.30
C ILE A 379 6.40 23.96 2.79
N ALA A 380 6.53 23.82 4.10
CA ALA A 380 7.73 23.32 4.75
C ALA A 380 7.53 21.94 5.41
N PHE A 381 6.31 21.66 5.89
CA PHE A 381 6.01 20.45 6.62
C PHE A 381 4.64 19.87 6.28
N LEU A 382 4.54 18.55 6.46
CA LEU A 382 3.30 17.79 6.57
C LEU A 382 3.24 17.23 7.99
N ASP A 383 2.26 17.67 8.76
CA ASP A 383 1.93 17.12 10.07
C ASP A 383 0.89 16.00 9.91
N ILE A 384 1.10 14.92 10.65
CA ILE A 384 0.07 13.94 11.04
C ILE A 384 -0.24 14.20 12.51
N PRO A 385 -1.33 14.92 12.84
CA PRO A 385 -1.60 15.29 14.23
C PRO A 385 -2.05 14.11 15.10
N ALA A 386 -2.64 13.09 14.46
CA ALA A 386 -3.14 11.81 14.99
C ALA A 386 -4.19 11.85 16.11
N ASP A 387 -4.15 12.82 17.02
CA ASP A 387 -5.12 12.96 18.11
C ASP A 387 -5.19 14.41 18.61
N GLY A 388 -6.34 14.79 19.14
CA GLY A 388 -6.64 16.14 19.65
C GLY A 388 -7.00 17.16 18.55
N GLY A 389 -7.64 18.27 18.92
CA GLY A 389 -7.98 19.35 17.98
C GLY A 389 -8.95 18.95 16.85
N GLY A 390 -9.71 17.87 17.05
CA GLY A 390 -10.59 17.28 16.04
C GLY A 390 -9.88 16.45 14.97
N TYR A 391 -8.60 16.13 15.16
CA TYR A 391 -7.90 15.15 14.33
C TYR A 391 -8.12 13.73 14.83
N LEU A 392 -8.04 12.78 13.90
CA LEU A 392 -8.20 11.36 14.15
C LEU A 392 -6.92 10.62 13.72
N PRO A 393 -6.63 9.46 14.33
CA PRO A 393 -5.53 8.62 13.89
C PRO A 393 -5.90 7.89 12.60
N LEU A 394 -4.87 7.40 11.93
CA LEU A 394 -4.98 6.47 10.81
C LEU A 394 -4.56 5.07 11.28
N TYR A 395 -4.89 4.08 10.48
CA TYR A 395 -4.55 2.67 10.61
C TYR A 395 -4.11 2.18 9.24
N ASN A 396 -3.46 1.04 9.24
CA ASN A 396 -3.22 0.27 8.04
C ASN A 396 -4.26 -0.84 7.93
N ASP A 397 -4.19 -1.62 6.85
CA ASP A 397 -4.92 -2.87 6.76
C ASP A 397 -4.63 -3.74 8.00
N GLY A 398 -5.63 -4.46 8.48
CA GLY A 398 -5.55 -5.16 9.77
C GLY A 398 -5.90 -4.28 10.97
N GLY A 399 -6.31 -3.02 10.74
CA GLY A 399 -6.94 -2.18 11.75
C GLY A 399 -8.32 -2.69 12.18
N PRO A 400 -8.95 -2.04 13.18
CA PRO A 400 -10.17 -2.54 13.83
C PRO A 400 -11.44 -2.54 12.97
N GLY A 401 -11.43 -1.87 11.82
CA GLY A 401 -12.63 -1.60 11.04
C GLY A 401 -13.66 -0.80 11.82
N LYS A 402 -14.91 -0.83 11.36
CA LYS A 402 -16.04 -0.15 12.03
C LYS A 402 -16.59 -0.95 13.20
N ASN A 403 -16.50 -2.29 13.12
CA ASN A 403 -17.11 -3.24 14.04
C ASN A 403 -16.04 -4.22 14.54
N PRO A 404 -15.12 -3.79 15.43
CA PRO A 404 -14.05 -4.65 15.92
C PRO A 404 -14.61 -5.86 16.66
N THR A 405 -14.05 -7.03 16.38
CA THR A 405 -14.43 -8.27 17.05
C THR A 405 -13.80 -8.33 18.45
N PRO A 406 -14.59 -8.60 19.52
CA PRO A 406 -14.04 -8.73 20.86
C PRO A 406 -12.92 -9.79 20.95
N GLY A 407 -11.82 -9.43 21.61
CA GLY A 407 -10.68 -10.33 21.82
C GLY A 407 -9.69 -10.41 20.65
N VAL A 408 -9.99 -9.80 19.49
CA VAL A 408 -9.03 -9.69 18.39
C VAL A 408 -8.09 -8.51 18.63
N VAL A 409 -6.79 -8.76 18.49
CA VAL A 409 -5.77 -7.72 18.48
C VAL A 409 -5.63 -7.19 17.04
N TYR A 410 -5.87 -5.90 16.87
CA TYR A 410 -5.74 -5.19 15.61
C TYR A 410 -4.46 -4.36 15.59
N THR A 411 -4.07 -3.89 14.41
CA THR A 411 -2.93 -3.00 14.25
C THR A 411 -3.17 -1.65 14.93
N ALA A 412 -2.07 -1.04 15.37
CA ALA A 412 -2.07 0.20 16.11
C ALA A 412 -2.39 1.44 15.27
N LYS A 413 -2.82 2.49 15.98
CA LYS A 413 -3.01 3.85 15.46
C LYS A 413 -1.70 4.48 14.99
N SER A 414 -1.78 5.33 13.97
CA SER A 414 -0.67 6.14 13.48
C SER A 414 -0.20 7.15 14.54
N PRO A 415 1.12 7.35 14.71
CA PRO A 415 1.61 8.31 15.67
C PRO A 415 1.41 9.76 15.23
N ARG A 416 1.42 10.67 16.20
CA ARG A 416 1.63 12.09 15.92
C ARG A 416 3.07 12.31 15.47
N HIS A 417 3.26 12.88 14.29
CA HIS A 417 4.58 13.19 13.77
C HIS A 417 4.52 14.29 12.69
N THR A 418 5.69 14.81 12.34
CA THR A 418 5.87 15.82 11.30
C THR A 418 6.98 15.36 10.37
N VAL A 419 6.76 15.48 9.06
CA VAL A 419 7.80 15.30 8.05
C VAL A 419 8.09 16.60 7.33
N SER A 420 9.35 16.82 6.96
CA SER A 420 9.71 17.92 6.07
C SER A 420 9.21 17.63 4.66
N VAL A 421 8.74 18.69 3.98
CA VAL A 421 8.32 18.63 2.59
C VAL A 421 9.51 19.01 1.71
N MET A 422 9.98 18.06 0.91
CA MET A 422 11.00 18.29 -0.10
C MET A 422 10.43 19.21 -1.19
N ASN A 423 11.21 20.20 -1.61
CA ASN A 423 10.80 21.11 -2.67
C ASN A 423 11.21 20.58 -4.05
N GLY A 424 10.24 20.05 -4.78
CA GLY A 424 10.37 19.57 -6.16
C GLY A 424 9.70 20.46 -7.21
N LEU A 425 9.54 21.75 -6.95
CA LEU A 425 8.91 22.67 -7.92
C LEU A 425 9.80 22.99 -9.13
N VAL A 426 11.12 22.95 -8.97
CA VAL A 426 12.09 23.18 -10.07
C VAL A 426 12.56 21.86 -10.66
N ASP A 427 13.01 20.95 -9.80
CA ASP A 427 13.34 19.57 -10.17
C ASP A 427 12.42 18.66 -9.35
N PRO A 428 11.44 17.99 -9.99
CA PRO A 428 10.53 17.10 -9.27
C PRO A 428 11.21 15.84 -8.74
N MET A 429 12.49 15.60 -9.07
CA MET A 429 13.23 14.38 -8.73
C MET A 429 12.45 13.13 -9.15
N ARG A 430 12.23 13.02 -10.46
CA ARG A 430 11.50 11.90 -11.07
C ARG A 430 12.38 11.15 -12.06
N THR A 431 12.05 9.88 -12.26
CA THR A 431 12.74 9.05 -13.24
C THR A 431 11.79 8.28 -14.13
N THR A 432 12.28 7.91 -15.30
CA THR A 432 11.55 7.10 -16.28
C THR A 432 12.48 5.98 -16.72
N TYR A 433 11.95 4.77 -16.78
CA TYR A 433 12.58 3.61 -17.39
C TYR A 433 11.54 2.86 -18.18
N ASN A 434 11.85 2.59 -19.44
CA ASN A 434 11.05 1.71 -20.27
C ASN A 434 12.03 0.80 -21.01
N ALA A 435 11.96 -0.50 -20.74
CA ALA A 435 12.65 -1.47 -21.59
C ALA A 435 11.96 -1.42 -22.96
N GLY A 436 12.65 -0.82 -23.94
CA GLY A 436 12.14 -0.61 -25.29
C GLY A 436 11.72 -1.88 -26.01
#